data_AF-A0A819ZEY4-F1
#
_entry.id   AF-A0A819ZEY4-F1
#
_cell.length_a   1.000
_cell.length_b   1.000
_cell.length_c   1.000
_cell.angle_alpha   90.00
_cell.angle_beta   90.00
_cell.angle_gamma   90.00
#
_symmetry.space_group_name_H-M   'P 1'
#
loop_
_entity.id
_entity.type
_entity.pdbx_description
1 polymer ?
#
loop_
_entity_poly.entity_id
_entity_poly.type
_entity_poly.pdbx_seq_one_letter_code
_entity_poly.pdbx_strand_id
1 'polypeptide(L)'
;MFSKLSFECDAPEKAINRLKAQTDEERSQFIIDIFVKYFGDGIKTNPTAFRGRFRKMAATAFNFYRGSALLFYQDLKVDQDPWIHGHIAAGNIFIHGDLHAENFGTYLDNHGILNFDVNDFDEGYCG
;
A
#
# COMPACT_ATOMS: atom_id res chain seq x y z
N MET A 1 -39.13 -4.47 10.83
CA MET A 1 -38.65 -3.22 10.19
C MET A 1 -37.13 -3.26 10.23
N PHE A 2 -36.52 -4.00 9.30
CA PHE A 2 -35.07 -4.08 9.20
C PHE A 2 -34.58 -2.79 8.53
N SER A 3 -33.93 -1.95 9.32
CA SER A 3 -33.18 -0.80 8.82
C SER A 3 -32.21 -1.31 7.75
N LYS A 4 -32.27 -0.72 6.56
CA LYS A 4 -31.26 -0.88 5.52
C LYS A 4 -29.93 -0.43 6.12
N LEU A 5 -29.12 -1.37 6.59
CA LEU A 5 -27.68 -1.22 6.59
C LEU A 5 -27.30 -1.12 5.11
N SER A 6 -27.21 0.11 4.59
CA SER A 6 -26.66 0.36 3.26
C SER A 6 -25.17 0.07 3.33
N PHE A 7 -24.81 -1.18 3.05
CA PHE A 7 -23.46 -1.73 2.91
C PHE A 7 -22.74 -1.25 1.64
N GLU A 8 -22.87 0.03 1.28
CA GLU A 8 -22.17 0.58 0.11
C GLU A 8 -20.75 0.99 0.50
N CYS A 9 -19.83 0.03 0.43
CA CYS A 9 -18.39 0.30 0.42
C CYS A 9 -18.03 0.93 -0.93
N ASP A 10 -18.24 2.24 -1.03
CA ASP A 10 -18.03 3.03 -2.25
C ASP A 10 -16.60 3.62 -2.34
N ALA A 11 -15.68 3.16 -1.49
CA ALA A 11 -14.32 3.69 -1.45
C ALA A 11 -13.57 3.57 -2.80
N PRO A 12 -13.65 2.43 -3.52
CA PRO A 12 -13.01 2.31 -4.82
C PRO A 12 -13.64 3.23 -5.88
N GLU A 13 -14.97 3.35 -5.93
CA GLU A 13 -15.63 4.21 -6.92
C GLU A 13 -15.36 5.69 -6.64
N LYS A 14 -15.41 6.11 -5.36
CA LYS A 14 -15.01 7.46 -4.95
C LYS A 14 -13.57 7.78 -5.32
N ALA A 15 -12.65 6.83 -5.11
CA ALA A 15 -11.26 6.98 -5.52
C ALA A 15 -11.14 7.12 -7.04
N ILE A 16 -11.82 6.25 -7.81
CA ILE A 16 -11.84 6.31 -9.29
C ILE A 16 -12.41 7.64 -9.78
N ASN A 17 -13.52 8.09 -9.22
CA ASN A 17 -14.18 9.34 -9.62
C ASN A 17 -13.30 10.56 -9.30
N ARG A 18 -12.64 10.56 -8.14
CA ARG A 18 -11.66 11.60 -7.78
C ARG A 18 -10.48 11.62 -8.74
N LEU A 19 -9.91 10.45 -9.06
CA LEU A 19 -8.79 10.33 -10.00
C LEU A 19 -9.17 10.80 -11.41
N LYS A 20 -10.37 10.46 -11.89
CA LYS A 20 -10.88 10.89 -13.20
C LYS A 20 -11.18 12.39 -13.28
N ALA A 21 -11.43 13.04 -12.14
CA ALA A 21 -11.72 14.47 -12.09
C ALA A 21 -10.46 15.35 -12.06
N GLN A 22 -9.27 14.76 -11.88
CA GLN A 22 -7.99 15.47 -11.83
C GLN A 22 -7.40 15.64 -13.23
N THR A 23 -6.68 16.74 -13.45
CA THR A 23 -5.76 16.85 -14.61
C THR A 23 -4.48 16.04 -14.37
N ASP A 24 -3.73 15.80 -15.45
CA ASP A 24 -2.43 15.11 -15.37
C ASP A 24 -1.44 15.89 -14.49
N GLU A 25 -1.47 17.22 -14.52
CA GLU A 25 -0.64 18.08 -13.67
C GLU A 25 -1.02 17.96 -12.20
N GLU A 26 -2.31 18.04 -11.89
CA GLU A 26 -2.81 17.89 -10.51
C GLU A 26 -2.46 16.52 -9.95
N ARG A 27 -2.61 15.48 -10.77
CA ARG A 27 -2.28 14.11 -10.38
C ARG A 27 -0.78 13.94 -10.15
N SER A 28 0.04 14.49 -11.05
CA SER A 28 1.50 14.42 -10.94
C SER A 28 1.99 15.14 -9.68
N GLN A 29 1.45 16.33 -9.39
CA GLN A 29 1.80 17.07 -8.19
C GLN A 29 1.42 16.30 -6.92
N PHE A 30 0.23 15.69 -6.89
CA PHE A 30 -0.19 14.86 -5.75
C PHE A 30 0.78 13.69 -5.51
N ILE A 31 1.20 12.97 -6.56
CA ILE A 31 2.16 11.87 -6.45
C ILE A 31 3.49 12.37 -5.87
N ILE A 32 3.99 13.50 -6.35
CA ILE A 32 5.22 14.14 -5.84
C ILE A 32 5.06 14.48 -4.37
N ASP A 33 3.98 15.13 -3.97
CA ASP A 33 3.74 15.55 -2.59
C ASP A 33 3.70 14.36 -1.64
N ILE A 34 3.02 13.28 -2.04
CA ILE A 34 2.94 12.05 -1.28
C ILE A 34 4.33 11.39 -1.18
N PHE A 35 5.10 11.31 -2.26
CA PHE A 35 6.45 10.74 -2.22
C PHE A 35 7.39 11.59 -1.36
N VAL A 36 7.34 12.92 -1.45
CA VAL A 36 8.15 13.81 -0.60
C VAL A 36 7.75 13.67 0.86
N LYS A 37 6.46 13.57 1.16
CA LYS A 37 5.96 13.42 2.54
C LYS A 37 6.47 12.14 3.19
N TYR A 38 6.39 11.00 2.50
CA TYR A 38 6.70 9.69 3.09
C TYR A 38 8.16 9.27 2.89
N PHE A 39 8.80 9.67 1.80
CA PHE A 39 10.19 9.31 1.51
C PHE A 39 11.18 10.43 1.80
N GLY A 40 10.75 11.63 2.16
CA GLY A 40 11.61 12.81 2.29
C GLY A 40 12.83 12.57 3.19
N ASP A 41 12.66 11.92 4.35
CA ASP A 41 13.78 11.65 5.25
C ASP A 41 14.69 10.54 4.74
N GLY A 42 14.13 9.53 4.07
CA GLY A 42 14.91 8.51 3.36
C GLY A 42 15.73 9.09 2.21
N ILE A 43 15.15 10.03 1.44
CA ILE A 43 15.82 10.75 0.36
C ILE A 43 16.99 11.58 0.91
N LYS A 44 16.81 12.27 2.05
CA LYS A 44 17.88 13.04 2.70
C LYS A 44 19.00 12.12 3.20
N THR A 45 18.64 11.00 3.81
CA THR A 45 19.60 10.09 4.46
C THR A 45 20.38 9.26 3.44
N ASN A 46 19.73 8.81 2.36
CA ASN A 46 20.38 8.03 1.30
C ASN A 46 19.86 8.39 -0.11
N PRO A 47 20.32 9.51 -0.69
CA PRO A 47 19.86 9.97 -2.00
C PRO A 47 20.13 8.96 -3.13
N THR A 48 21.26 8.24 -3.07
CA THR A 48 21.67 7.29 -4.11
C THR A 48 20.75 6.08 -4.15
N ALA A 49 20.38 5.52 -3.00
CA ALA A 49 19.43 4.41 -2.93
C ALA A 49 18.05 4.82 -3.49
N PHE A 50 17.57 6.02 -3.14
CA PHE A 50 16.29 6.52 -3.66
C PHE A 50 16.32 6.82 -5.16
N ARG A 51 17.42 7.33 -5.71
CA ARG A 51 17.60 7.44 -7.17
C ARG A 51 17.50 6.06 -7.84
N GLY A 52 18.12 5.04 -7.25
CA GLY A 52 18.00 3.66 -7.72
C GLY A 52 16.56 3.15 -7.69
N ARG A 53 15.85 3.37 -6.57
CA ARG A 53 14.43 3.04 -6.40
C ARG A 53 13.57 3.69 -7.47
N PHE A 54 13.65 5.01 -7.64
CA PHE A 54 12.84 5.73 -8.62
C PHE A 54 13.16 5.34 -10.07
N ARG A 55 14.42 5.05 -10.40
CA ARG A 55 14.78 4.51 -11.73
C ARG A 55 14.15 3.14 -11.98
N LYS A 56 14.13 2.25 -10.98
CA LYS A 56 13.46 0.95 -11.09
C LYS A 56 11.95 1.11 -11.28
N MET A 57 11.33 1.99 -10.51
CA MET A 57 9.90 2.29 -10.62
C MET A 57 9.53 2.85 -11.99
N ALA A 58 10.33 3.77 -12.54
CA ALA A 58 10.09 4.38 -13.85
C ALA A 58 10.26 3.41 -15.04
N ALA A 59 10.82 2.21 -14.82
CA ALA A 59 11.12 1.28 -15.90
C ALA A 59 9.87 0.60 -16.49
N THR A 60 8.85 0.31 -15.68
CA THR A 60 7.61 -0.34 -16.11
C THR A 60 6.43 0.06 -15.23
N ALA A 61 5.21 -0.03 -15.76
CA ALA A 61 3.99 0.20 -14.97
C ALA A 61 3.93 -0.76 -13.76
N PHE A 62 4.33 -2.02 -13.93
CA PHE A 62 4.38 -3.00 -12.84
C PHE A 62 5.32 -2.54 -11.72
N ASN A 63 6.55 -2.13 -12.05
CA ASN A 63 7.51 -1.67 -11.04
C ASN A 63 7.05 -0.37 -10.36
N PHE A 64 6.35 0.50 -11.09
CA PHE A 64 5.75 1.70 -10.50
C PHE A 64 4.74 1.31 -9.43
N TYR A 65 3.72 0.52 -9.78
CA TYR A 65 2.67 0.12 -8.84
C TYR A 65 3.21 -0.63 -7.63
N ARG A 66 4.18 -1.54 -7.84
CA ARG A 66 4.84 -2.25 -6.75
C ARG A 66 5.65 -1.33 -5.84
N GLY A 67 6.32 -0.33 -6.39
CA GLY A 67 7.14 0.59 -5.60
C GLY A 67 6.37 1.72 -4.91
N SER A 68 5.07 1.83 -5.18
CA SER A 68 4.20 2.93 -4.75
C SER A 68 2.96 2.47 -3.97
N ALA A 69 3.04 1.40 -3.18
CA ALA A 69 1.92 0.92 -2.36
C ALA A 69 1.29 2.03 -1.50
N LEU A 70 2.11 2.89 -0.88
CA LEU A 70 1.62 4.07 -0.15
C LEU A 70 0.70 4.99 -0.98
N LEU A 71 0.92 5.12 -2.30
CA LEU A 71 0.10 5.96 -3.17
C LEU A 71 -1.29 5.33 -3.33
N PHE A 72 -1.37 4.01 -3.45
CA PHE A 72 -2.62 3.27 -3.48
C PHE A 72 -3.45 3.49 -2.21
N TYR A 73 -2.82 3.39 -1.03
CA TYR A 73 -3.51 3.66 0.24
C TYR A 73 -3.99 5.11 0.35
N GLN A 74 -3.18 6.07 -0.09
CA GLN A 74 -3.57 7.49 -0.14
C GLN A 74 -4.67 7.74 -1.17
N ASP A 75 -4.71 6.96 -2.24
CA ASP A 75 -5.77 7.09 -3.22
C ASP A 75 -7.10 6.56 -2.69
N LEU A 76 -7.08 5.43 -2.00
CA LEU A 76 -8.28 4.87 -1.39
C LEU A 76 -8.83 5.74 -0.25
N LYS A 77 -7.97 6.42 0.51
CA LYS A 77 -8.29 7.36 1.60
C LYS A 77 -9.62 7.05 2.29
N VAL A 78 -9.65 5.89 2.93
CA VAL A 78 -10.85 5.33 3.54
C VAL A 78 -10.95 5.78 5.00
N ASP A 79 -11.00 7.09 5.21
CA ASP A 79 -11.16 7.69 6.55
C ASP A 79 -12.48 7.26 7.23
N GLN A 80 -13.38 6.58 6.51
CA GLN A 80 -14.69 6.14 6.99
C GLN A 80 -15.07 4.75 6.46
N ASP A 81 -14.11 3.84 6.18
CA ASP A 81 -14.51 2.45 5.86
C ASP A 81 -15.09 1.78 7.10
N PRO A 82 -16.36 1.32 7.09
CA PRO A 82 -16.91 0.55 8.19
C PRO A 82 -16.16 -0.78 8.42
N TRP A 83 -15.48 -1.32 7.41
CA TRP A 83 -14.67 -2.54 7.55
C TRP A 83 -13.35 -2.30 8.27
N ILE A 84 -12.75 -1.11 8.10
CA ILE A 84 -11.47 -0.75 8.74
C ILE A 84 -11.70 -0.16 10.15
N HIS A 85 -12.77 0.62 10.33
CA HIS A 85 -13.00 1.37 11.58
C HIS A 85 -14.25 0.93 12.36
N GLY A 86 -15.16 0.16 11.74
CA GLY A 86 -16.48 -0.16 12.32
C GLY A 86 -16.50 -1.36 13.26
N HIS A 87 -15.43 -2.15 13.33
CA HIS A 87 -15.37 -3.31 14.21
C HIS A 87 -14.10 -3.31 15.08
N ILE A 88 -14.25 -3.17 16.39
CA ILE A 88 -13.14 -3.27 17.37
C ILE A 88 -12.33 -4.57 17.22
N ALA A 89 -12.95 -5.63 16.70
CA ALA A 89 -12.28 -6.90 16.46
C ALA A 89 -11.34 -6.89 15.23
N ALA A 90 -11.56 -5.99 14.25
CA ALA A 90 -10.71 -5.86 13.08
C ALA A 90 -9.33 -5.36 13.48
N GLY A 91 -9.25 -4.30 14.30
CA GLY A 91 -7.98 -3.67 14.72
C GLY A 91 -6.98 -4.53 15.50
N ASN A 92 -7.24 -5.82 15.72
CA ASN A 92 -6.32 -6.79 16.32
C ASN A 92 -5.82 -7.85 15.31
N ILE A 93 -6.13 -7.72 14.02
CA ILE A 93 -5.68 -8.63 12.98
C ILE A 93 -4.40 -8.07 12.33
N PHE A 94 -3.35 -8.87 12.30
CA PHE A 94 -2.12 -8.51 11.60
C PHE A 94 -2.27 -8.78 10.11
N ILE A 95 -2.12 -7.74 9.31
CA ILE A 95 -2.18 -7.76 7.85
C ILE A 95 -0.76 -7.56 7.34
N HIS A 96 -0.33 -8.38 6.38
CA HIS A 96 1.04 -8.37 5.83
C HIS A 96 1.44 -7.05 5.16
N GLY A 97 0.49 -6.37 4.50
CA GLY A 97 0.75 -5.14 3.75
C GLY A 97 1.16 -5.38 2.30
N ASP A 98 2.19 -6.19 2.05
CA ASP A 98 2.72 -6.45 0.69
C ASP A 98 2.77 -7.95 0.34
N LEU A 99 1.65 -8.68 0.48
CA LEU A 99 1.65 -10.11 0.19
C LEU A 99 1.57 -10.37 -1.33
N HIS A 100 2.66 -10.85 -1.92
CA HIS A 100 2.68 -11.28 -3.33
C HIS A 100 3.56 -12.52 -3.52
N ALA A 101 3.50 -13.16 -4.71
CA ALA A 101 4.18 -14.44 -4.99
C ALA A 101 5.68 -14.44 -4.63
N GLU A 102 6.39 -13.34 -4.86
CA GLU A 102 7.83 -13.26 -4.54
C GLU A 102 8.15 -13.12 -3.05
N ASN A 103 7.15 -12.85 -2.19
CA ASN A 103 7.30 -12.80 -0.73
C ASN A 103 7.04 -14.17 -0.10
N PHE A 104 6.64 -15.18 -0.88
CA PHE A 104 6.70 -16.57 -0.46
C PHE A 104 8.08 -17.14 -0.74
N GLY A 105 8.67 -17.77 0.26
CA GLY A 105 10.00 -18.35 0.15
C GLY A 105 10.09 -19.70 0.82
N THR A 106 11.19 -20.39 0.55
CA THR A 106 11.62 -21.51 1.38
C THR A 106 12.99 -21.23 1.97
N TYR A 107 13.20 -21.65 3.21
CA TYR A 107 14.50 -21.59 3.85
C TYR A 107 14.77 -22.87 4.63
N LEU A 108 16.04 -23.25 4.72
CA LEU A 108 16.47 -24.37 5.53
C LEU A 108 16.80 -23.85 6.93
N ASP A 109 16.16 -24.42 7.96
CA ASP A 109 16.52 -24.07 9.33
C ASP A 109 17.79 -24.79 9.81
N ASN A 110 18.21 -24.48 11.04
CA ASN A 110 19.39 -25.07 11.70
C ASN A 110 19.23 -26.57 12.02
N HIS A 111 18.01 -27.12 11.91
CA HIS A 111 17.72 -28.54 12.07
C HIS A 111 17.66 -29.27 10.72
N GLY A 112 17.88 -28.57 9.60
CA GLY A 112 17.83 -29.15 8.26
C GLY A 112 16.42 -29.35 7.74
N ILE A 113 15.42 -28.66 8.30
CA ILE A 113 14.03 -28.71 7.84
C ILE A 113 13.81 -27.58 6.84
N LEU A 114 13.24 -27.93 5.67
CA LEU A 114 12.84 -26.95 4.66
C LEU A 114 11.50 -26.35 5.08
N ASN A 115 11.52 -25.10 5.49
CA ASN A 115 10.35 -24.34 5.87
C ASN A 115 9.84 -23.54 4.67
N PHE A 116 8.52 -23.49 4.50
CA PHE A 116 7.84 -22.59 3.56
C PHE A 116 7.19 -21.48 4.38
N ASP A 117 7.53 -20.24 4.06
CA ASP A 117 7.13 -19.08 4.87
C ASP A 117 6.93 -17.82 4.02
N VAL A 118 6.30 -16.83 4.62
CA VAL A 118 6.10 -15.50 4.08
C VAL A 118 7.15 -14.56 4.69
N ASN A 119 7.76 -13.70 3.85
CA ASN A 119 8.76 -12.73 4.25
C ASN A 119 8.32 -11.30 3.87
N ASP A 120 9.05 -10.31 4.40
CA ASP A 120 8.93 -8.87 4.06
C ASP A 120 7.67 -8.18 4.64
N PHE A 121 7.67 -7.97 5.95
CA PHE A 121 6.56 -7.39 6.73
C PHE A 121 6.69 -5.87 6.97
N ASP A 122 7.52 -5.18 6.20
CA ASP A 122 7.77 -3.74 6.40
C ASP A 122 6.53 -2.87 6.12
N GLU A 123 5.60 -3.36 5.29
CA GLU A 123 4.28 -2.75 5.05
C GLU A 123 3.17 -3.28 6.00
N GLY A 124 3.53 -4.09 7.01
CA GLY A 124 2.57 -4.71 7.92
C GLY A 124 1.73 -3.71 8.72
N TYR A 125 0.44 -4.03 8.93
CA TYR A 125 -0.52 -3.19 9.64
C TYR A 125 -1.43 -4.02 10.56
N CYS A 126 -1.79 -3.47 11.72
CA CYS A 126 -2.77 -4.07 12.62
C CYS A 126 -4.10 -3.33 12.43
N GLY A 127 -5.12 -4.00 11.88
CA GLY A 127 -6.28 -3.32 11.29
C GLY A 127 -7.51 -4.16 11.11
#